data_AF-A0A5K0Y7E3-F1
#
_entry.id   AF-A0A5K0Y7E3-F1
#
_cell.length_a   1.000
_cell.length_b   1.000
_cell.length_c   1.000
_cell.angle_alpha   90.00
_cell.angle_beta   90.00
_cell.angle_gamma   90.00
#
_symmetry.space_group_name_H-M   'P 1'
#
loop_
_entity.id
_entity.type
_entity.pdbx_description
1 polymer ?
#
loop_
_entity_poly.entity_id
_entity_poly.type
_entity_poly.pdbx_seq_one_letter_code
_entity_poly.pdbx_strand_id
1 'polypeptide(L)' 'YLSLGGNMLTNVPGNQELSTLTSFTRCRMLEEFFLSQNLLNGILPASIGNLTTTLSKLDLSSNQIE' A
#
# COMPACT_ATOMS: atom_id res chain seq x y z
N TYR A 1 -7.43 -8.52 8.26
CA TYR A 1 -7.64 -7.32 7.42
C TYR A 1 -7.10 -6.08 8.14
N LEU A 2 -6.72 -5.04 7.40
CA LEU A 2 -6.30 -3.73 7.91
C LEU A 2 -6.97 -2.64 7.06
N SER A 3 -7.57 -1.64 7.70
CA SER A 3 -8.13 -0.48 7.02
C SER A 3 -7.48 0.80 7.52
N LEU A 4 -6.86 1.52 6.59
CA LEU A 4 -6.26 2.84 6.78
C LEU A 4 -6.81 3.83 5.75
N GLY A 5 -7.98 3.54 5.17
CA GLY A 5 -8.62 4.45 4.23
C GLY A 5 -9.10 5.75 4.88
N GLY A 6 -9.14 6.84 4.13
CA GLY A 6 -9.59 8.15 4.62
C GLY A 6 -8.60 8.84 5.57
N ASN A 7 -7.32 8.51 5.50
CA ASN A 7 -6.26 9.16 6.27
C ASN A 7 -5.46 10.13 5.39
N MET A 8 -4.41 10.73 5.96
CA MET A 8 -3.46 11.60 5.25
C MET A 8 -2.12 10.90 4.98
N LEU A 9 -2.15 9.59 4.68
CA LEU A 9 -0.92 8.84 4.41
C LEU A 9 -0.28 9.33 3.11
N THR A 10 1.02 9.61 3.16
CA THR A 10 1.84 10.00 2.01
C THR A 10 2.93 8.97 1.76
N ASN A 11 3.52 8.99 0.56
CA ASN A 11 4.76 8.26 0.34
C ASN A 11 5.93 8.90 1.12
N VAL A 12 7.02 8.15 1.27
CA VAL A 12 8.29 8.69 1.79
C VAL A 12 8.80 9.76 0.83
N PRO A 13 9.10 10.99 1.30
CA PRO A 13 9.63 12.05 0.44
C PRO A 13 10.87 11.61 -0.33
N GLY A 14 10.91 11.88 -1.62
CA GLY A 14 12.04 11.51 -2.50
C GLY A 14 12.00 10.08 -3.04
N ASN A 15 11.07 9.23 -2.60
CA ASN A 15 10.85 7.92 -3.21
C ASN A 15 9.84 8.00 -4.35
N GLN A 16 10.23 7.44 -5.51
CA GLN A 16 9.33 7.29 -6.65
C GLN A 16 8.44 6.04 -6.52
N GLU A 17 8.93 5.01 -5.83
CA GLU A 17 8.16 3.81 -5.55
C GLU A 17 7.44 3.92 -4.19
N LEU A 18 6.28 3.27 -4.10
CA LEU A 18 5.50 3.08 -2.87
C LEU A 18 6.18 2.09 -1.90
N SER A 19 7.37 2.43 -1.44
CA SER A 19 8.14 1.61 -0.49
C SER A 19 7.47 1.49 0.87
N THR A 20 6.55 2.39 1.22
CA THR A 20 5.69 2.25 2.42
C THR A 20 4.91 0.93 2.41
N LEU A 21 4.50 0.44 1.23
CA LEU A 21 3.82 -0.85 1.11
C LEU A 21 4.75 -2.01 1.50
N THR A 22 6.05 -1.91 1.19
CA THR A 22 7.01 -2.97 1.50
C THR A 22 7.19 -3.24 2.99
N SER A 23 6.86 -2.29 3.86
CA SER A 23 6.88 -2.51 5.32
C SER A 23 5.88 -3.57 5.78
N PHE A 24 4.83 -3.82 4.97
CA PHE A 24 3.82 -4.83 5.25
C PHE A 24 4.18 -6.23 4.73
N THR A 25 5.31 -6.39 4.01
CA THR A 25 5.83 -7.70 3.53
C THR A 25 5.98 -8.75 4.63
N ARG A 26 6.15 -8.31 5.89
CA ARG A 26 6.29 -9.19 7.06
C ARG A 26 4.95 -9.55 7.71
N CYS A 27 3.85 -8.94 7.32
CA CYS A 27 2.51 -9.18 7.87
C CYS A 27 1.88 -10.42 7.21
N ARG A 28 2.36 -11.61 7.59
CA ARG A 28 1.93 -12.90 6.98
C ARG A 28 0.46 -13.26 7.19
N MET A 29 -0.25 -12.58 8.08
CA MET A 29 -1.69 -12.79 8.34
C MET A 29 -2.59 -11.72 7.71
N LEU A 30 -2.01 -10.80 6.92
CA LEU A 30 -2.78 -9.72 6.32
C LEU A 30 -3.44 -10.18 5.02
N GLU A 31 -4.74 -10.44 5.09
CA GLU A 31 -5.54 -10.90 3.94
C GLU A 31 -6.13 -9.75 3.10
N GLU A 32 -6.57 -8.68 3.75
CA GLU A 32 -7.16 -7.53 3.06
C GLU A 32 -6.54 -6.24 3.59
N PHE A 33 -6.15 -5.35 2.69
CA PHE A 33 -5.57 -4.05 3.03
C PHE A 33 -6.25 -2.92 2.26
N PHE A 34 -6.90 -2.02 2.99
CA PHE A 34 -7.59 -0.85 2.44
C PHE A 34 -6.80 0.42 2.75
N LEU A 35 -6.37 1.11 1.70
CA LEU A 35 -5.61 2.37 1.73
C LEU A 35 -6.30 3.46 0.90
N SER A 36 -7.57 3.27 0.54
CA SER A 36 -8.28 4.20 -0.32
C SER A 36 -8.48 5.57 0.32
N GLN A 37 -8.60 6.62 -0.50
CA GLN A 37 -8.77 8.00 -0.03
C GLN A 37 -7.61 8.46 0.89
N ASN A 38 -6.38 8.35 0.39
CA ASN A 38 -5.17 8.88 1.03
C ASN A 38 -4.42 9.80 0.03
N LEU A 39 -3.20 10.23 0.40
CA LEU A 39 -2.32 11.08 -0.40
C LEU A 39 -1.10 10.30 -0.91
N LEU A 40 -1.25 8.98 -1.09
CA LEU A 40 -0.18 8.13 -1.59
C LEU A 40 0.10 8.46 -3.06
N ASN A 41 1.38 8.55 -3.43
CA ASN A 41 1.82 8.87 -4.78
C ASN A 41 3.03 8.02 -5.19
N GLY A 42 3.34 8.06 -6.48
CA GLY A 42 4.41 7.29 -7.10
C GLY A 42 3.90 6.01 -7.77
N ILE A 43 4.82 5.10 -8.09
CA ILE A 43 4.53 3.83 -8.77
C ILE A 43 4.47 2.67 -7.79
N LEU A 44 3.69 1.64 -8.13
CA LEU A 44 3.73 0.38 -7.39
C LEU A 44 5.10 -0.28 -7.54
N PRO A 45 5.77 -0.66 -6.43
CA PRO A 45 7.04 -1.38 -6.53
C PRO A 45 6.82 -2.73 -7.22
N ALA A 46 7.79 -3.19 -8.00
CA ALA A 46 7.72 -4.51 -8.65
C ALA A 46 7.54 -5.67 -7.63
N SER A 47 7.97 -5.46 -6.39
CA SER A 47 7.79 -6.39 -5.28
C SER A 47 6.37 -6.37 -4.67
N ILE A 48 5.39 -5.70 -5.27
CA ILE A 48 4.01 -5.66 -4.75
C ILE A 48 3.39 -7.06 -4.63
N GLY A 49 3.76 -8.00 -5.50
CA GLY A 49 3.36 -9.40 -5.41
C GLY A 49 3.93 -10.12 -4.18
N ASN A 50 4.94 -9.56 -3.51
CA ASN A 50 5.57 -10.12 -2.33
C ASN A 50 5.05 -9.48 -1.02
N LEU A 51 4.02 -8.63 -1.08
CA LEU A 51 3.48 -7.92 0.09
C LEU A 51 2.99 -8.83 1.21
N THR A 52 2.47 -10.00 0.89
CA THR A 52 2.28 -11.12 1.81
C THR A 52 1.70 -12.26 1.02
N THR A 53 2.01 -13.50 1.43
CA THR A 53 1.48 -14.70 0.79
C THR A 53 -0.02 -14.87 1.01
N THR A 54 -0.63 -14.07 1.88
CA THR A 54 -2.05 -14.16 2.24
C THR A 54 -2.91 -13.03 1.69
N LEU A 55 -2.34 -11.99 1.05
CA LEU A 55 -3.11 -10.85 0.58
C LEU A 55 -4.03 -11.27 -0.57
N SER A 56 -5.34 -11.20 -0.36
CA SER A 56 -6.36 -11.43 -1.36
C SER A 56 -6.93 -10.13 -1.91
N LYS A 57 -6.82 -9.02 -1.16
CA LYS A 57 -7.35 -7.72 -1.58
C LYS A 57 -6.46 -6.55 -1.16
N LEU A 58 -6.15 -5.69 -2.13
CA LEU A 58 -5.48 -4.41 -1.93
C LEU A 58 -6.31 -3.31 -2.59
N ASP A 59 -6.81 -2.36 -1.80
CA ASP A 59 -7.55 -1.20 -2.30
C ASP A 59 -6.71 0.07 -2.14
N LEU A 60 -6.29 0.63 -3.27
CA LEU A 60 -5.53 1.88 -3.35
C LEU A 60 -6.31 3.00 -4.06
N SER A 61 -7.62 2.81 -4.26
CA SER A 61 -8.46 3.78 -4.98
C SER A 61 -8.45 5.16 -4.33
N SER A 62 -8.68 6.22 -5.10
CA SER A 62 -8.66 7.61 -4.58
C SER A 62 -7.32 7.98 -3.91
N ASN A 63 -6.21 7.57 -4.52
CA ASN A 63 -4.85 8.06 -4.27
C ASN A 63 -4.29 8.69 -5.55
N GLN A 64 -3.02 9.12 -5.53
CA GLN A 64 -2.32 9.78 -6.65
C GLN A 64 -1.23 8.84 -7.23
N ILE A 65 -1.57 7.56 -7.39
CA ILE A 65 -0.66 6.51 -7.87
C ILE A 65 -0.67 6.51 -9.40
N GLU A 66 0.51 6.38 -10.01
CA GLU A 66 0.72 6.31 -11.47
C GLU A 66 0.67 4.86 -12.01
#